data_AF-A8Y4Q3-F1
#
_entry.id   AF-A8Y4Q3-F1
#
_cell.length_a   1.000
_cell.length_b   1.000
_cell.length_c   1.000
_cell.angle_alpha   90.00
_cell.angle_beta   90.00
_cell.angle_gamma   90.00
#
_symmetry.space_group_name_H-M   'P 1'
#
loop_
_entity.id
_entity.type
_entity.pdbx_description
1 polymer ?
#
loop_
_entity_poly.entity_id
_entity_poly.type
_entity_poly.pdbx_seq_one_letter_code
_entity_poly.pdbx_strand_id
1 'polypeptide(L)'
;MGISLVALFENRSSCIPSNRFRITRKRSRFLYYLLNCSLVVGYLIPPFINVPDQESAKLILLNTIPCPTEEFFYTEVFIWATEKFWYNYLWMTTGSLVAFIVFQVAFFSTCCLYYLYISTAVMISSKTRKYQRSFFLGTIAQAIIPLIFLVIPVATAISSIYFEFYIQVVNNSCVIFLSFHGFASTITIVLVHHPYRKFMIKIVTFDRSTEKHASTGASYVTKDVRATMRRLSNRVLPVLHLG
;
A
#
# COMPACT_ATOMS: atom_id res chain seq x y z
N MET A 1 5.61 -0.21 3.81
CA MET A 1 4.94 -1.22 2.96
C MET A 1 3.69 -1.86 3.61
N GLY A 2 3.77 -2.42 4.82
CA GLY A 2 2.65 -3.16 5.43
C GLY A 2 1.39 -2.32 5.65
N ILE A 3 1.51 -1.14 6.28
CA ILE A 3 0.34 -0.26 6.55
C ILE A 3 -0.31 0.25 5.26
N SER A 4 0.46 0.53 4.21
CA SER A 4 -0.10 0.92 2.91
C SER A 4 -0.92 -0.19 2.26
N LEU A 5 -0.55 -1.47 2.44
CA LEU A 5 -1.35 -2.59 1.97
C LEU A 5 -2.66 -2.70 2.77
N VAL A 6 -2.60 -2.59 4.10
CA VAL A 6 -3.80 -2.56 4.96
C VAL A 6 -4.74 -1.43 4.53
N ALA A 7 -4.21 -0.22 4.35
CA ALA A 7 -5.00 0.93 3.89
C ALA A 7 -5.62 0.71 2.50
N LEU A 8 -4.87 0.08 1.59
CA LEU A 8 -5.36 -0.24 0.26
C LEU A 8 -6.55 -1.22 0.32
N PHE A 9 -6.41 -2.35 1.02
CA PHE A 9 -7.47 -3.35 1.13
C PHE A 9 -8.67 -2.87 1.96
N GLU A 10 -8.43 -2.14 3.06
CA GLU A 10 -9.50 -1.49 3.82
C GLU A 10 -10.29 -0.55 2.91
N ASN A 11 -9.61 0.30 2.14
CA ASN A 11 -10.27 1.23 1.23
C ASN A 11 -11.14 0.50 0.19
N ARG A 12 -10.65 -0.62 -0.35
CA ARG A 12 -11.45 -1.45 -1.28
C ARG A 12 -12.69 -2.02 -0.61
N SER A 13 -12.54 -2.56 0.58
CA SER A 13 -13.65 -3.12 1.34
C SER A 13 -14.69 -2.05 1.68
N SER A 14 -14.26 -0.82 1.97
CA SER A 14 -15.12 0.31 2.31
C SER A 14 -15.81 0.95 1.10
N CYS A 15 -15.29 0.76 -0.12
CA CYS A 15 -15.95 1.16 -1.36
C CYS A 15 -17.18 0.30 -1.73
N ILE A 16 -17.39 -0.83 -1.04
CA ILE A 16 -18.54 -1.70 -1.26
C ILE A 16 -19.66 -1.27 -0.30
N PRO A 17 -20.77 -0.69 -0.78
CA PRO A 17 -21.79 -0.13 0.11
C PRO A 17 -22.49 -1.17 0.99
N SER A 18 -22.60 -2.41 0.52
CA SER A 18 -23.22 -3.53 1.24
C SER A 18 -22.33 -4.16 2.31
N ASN A 19 -21.06 -3.74 2.42
CA ASN A 19 -20.14 -4.27 3.41
C ASN A 19 -20.50 -3.79 4.83
N ARG A 20 -20.81 -4.72 5.73
CA ARG A 20 -21.13 -4.43 7.14
C ARG A 20 -19.94 -3.86 7.92
N PHE A 21 -18.72 -4.26 7.57
CA PHE A 21 -17.48 -3.86 8.25
C PHE A 21 -16.89 -2.55 7.69
N ARG A 22 -17.62 -1.86 6.82
CA ARG A 22 -17.19 -0.60 6.21
C ARG A 22 -17.00 0.49 7.26
N ILE A 23 -15.83 1.12 7.24
CA ILE A 23 -15.52 2.28 8.09
C ILE A 23 -16.07 3.54 7.42
N THR A 24 -17.23 4.02 7.86
CA THR A 24 -17.92 5.16 7.24
C THR A 24 -17.43 6.52 7.76
N ARG A 25 -17.13 6.60 9.06
CA ARG A 25 -16.81 7.86 9.73
C ARG A 25 -15.35 8.25 9.48
N LYS A 26 -15.12 9.48 8.99
CA LYS A 26 -13.77 10.02 8.75
C LYS A 26 -12.87 9.98 9.98
N ARG A 27 -13.41 10.35 11.16
CA ARG A 27 -12.67 10.30 12.44
C ARG A 27 -12.23 8.87 12.79
N SER A 28 -13.13 7.89 12.68
CA SER A 28 -12.79 6.48 12.96
C SER A 28 -11.73 5.94 12.00
N ARG A 29 -11.80 6.31 10.71
CA ARG A 29 -10.79 5.92 9.72
C ARG A 29 -9.43 6.56 10.00
N PHE A 30 -9.42 7.84 10.36
CA PHE A 30 -8.20 8.53 10.77
C PHE A 30 -7.56 7.89 12.00
N LEU A 31 -8.34 7.64 13.06
CA LEU A 31 -7.87 6.98 14.27
C LEU A 31 -7.35 5.57 13.98
N TYR A 32 -8.03 4.80 13.13
CA TYR A 32 -7.61 3.47 12.72
C TYR A 32 -6.21 3.47 12.05
N TYR A 33 -5.97 4.37 11.10
CA TYR A 33 -4.65 4.48 10.47
C TYR A 33 -3.60 5.05 11.42
N LEU A 34 -3.96 6.02 12.26
CA LEU A 34 -3.06 6.59 13.26
C LEU A 34 -2.57 5.50 14.22
N LEU A 35 -3.47 4.67 14.76
CA LEU A 35 -3.11 3.56 15.65
C LEU A 35 -2.18 2.55 14.95
N ASN A 36 -2.49 2.18 13.70
CA ASN A 36 -1.62 1.28 12.93
C ASN A 36 -0.21 1.85 12.71
N CYS A 37 -0.11 3.14 12.37
CA CYS A 37 1.18 3.81 12.24
C CYS A 37 1.93 3.90 13.58
N SER A 38 1.22 4.28 14.65
CA SER A 38 1.81 4.41 15.99
C SER A 38 2.33 3.08 16.52
N LEU A 39 1.68 1.95 16.23
CA LEU A 39 2.17 0.62 16.60
C LEU A 39 3.50 0.29 15.89
N VAL A 40 3.60 0.60 14.60
CA VAL A 40 4.82 0.34 13.80
C VAL A 40 5.96 1.27 14.19
N VAL A 41 5.68 2.52 14.55
CA VAL A 41 6.73 3.42 15.07
C VAL A 41 7.12 3.02 16.50
N GLY A 42 6.12 2.72 17.32
CA GLY A 42 6.27 2.47 18.74
C GLY A 42 7.15 1.27 19.08
N TYR A 43 7.12 0.19 18.28
CA TYR A 43 7.94 -0.99 18.60
C TYR A 43 9.44 -0.78 18.40
N LEU A 44 9.84 0.19 17.58
CA LEU A 44 11.25 0.53 17.38
C LEU A 44 11.82 1.37 18.53
N ILE A 45 10.96 2.08 19.27
CA ILE A 45 11.38 3.02 20.31
C ILE A 45 12.22 2.35 21.40
N PRO A 46 11.83 1.22 22.01
CA PRO A 46 12.59 0.65 23.13
C PRO A 46 14.03 0.24 22.76
N PRO A 47 14.27 -0.44 21.61
CA PRO A 47 15.64 -0.69 21.15
C PRO A 47 16.45 0.59 20.88
N PHE A 48 15.84 1.66 20.37
CA PHE A 48 16.54 2.92 20.12
C PHE A 48 16.89 3.71 21.39
N ILE A 49 16.13 3.55 22.47
CA ILE A 49 16.45 4.16 23.77
C ILE A 49 17.54 3.38 24.49
N ASN A 50 17.64 2.07 24.23
CA ASN A 50 18.58 1.16 24.90
C ASN A 50 19.69 0.69 23.95
N VAL A 51 20.22 1.61 23.14
CA VAL A 51 21.35 1.31 22.25
C VAL A 51 22.60 1.04 23.10
N PRO A 52 23.29 -0.09 22.88
CA PRO A 52 24.51 -0.39 23.62
C PRO A 52 25.64 0.58 23.25
N ASP A 53 26.57 0.75 24.18
CA ASP A 53 27.83 1.44 23.90
C ASP A 53 28.55 0.76 22.72
N GLN A 54 28.97 1.56 21.74
CA GLN A 54 29.40 1.02 20.44
C GLN A 54 30.80 0.39 20.49
N GLU A 55 31.69 0.86 21.37
CA GLU A 55 33.04 0.26 21.51
C GLU A 55 32.94 -1.13 22.13
N SER A 56 32.22 -1.24 23.25
CA SER A 56 31.98 -2.52 23.90
C SER A 56 31.18 -3.49 23.02
N ALA A 57 30.18 -3.00 22.30
CA ALA A 57 29.39 -3.83 21.39
C ALA A 57 30.24 -4.42 20.25
N LYS A 58 31.18 -3.64 19.68
CA LYS A 58 32.09 -4.12 18.64
C LYS A 58 33.01 -5.22 19.14
N LEU A 59 33.53 -5.09 20.37
CA LEU A 59 34.34 -6.13 21.00
C LEU A 59 33.53 -7.42 21.26
N ILE A 60 32.28 -7.30 21.70
CA ILE A 60 31.38 -8.45 21.87
C ILE A 60 31.12 -9.14 20.53
N LEU A 61 30.91 -8.36 19.46
CA LEU A 61 30.68 -8.91 18.12
C LEU A 61 31.90 -9.65 17.57
N LEU A 62 33.12 -9.17 17.85
CA LEU A 62 34.37 -9.86 17.46
C LEU A 62 34.53 -11.24 18.13
N ASN A 63 33.98 -11.44 19.33
CA ASN A 63 33.92 -12.77 19.94
C ASN A 63 32.95 -13.72 19.20
N THR A 64 31.95 -13.16 18.52
CA THR A 64 30.94 -13.93 17.77
C THR A 64 31.38 -14.18 16.33
N ILE A 65 32.02 -13.19 15.70
CA ILE A 65 32.52 -13.22 14.32
C ILE A 65 34.03 -12.90 14.38
N PRO A 66 34.91 -13.90 14.51
CA PRO A 66 36.33 -13.69 14.78
C PRO A 66 37.11 -13.10 13.60
N CYS A 67 36.59 -13.19 12.37
CA CYS A 67 37.23 -12.64 11.17
C CYS A 67 36.19 -11.84 10.36
N PRO A 68 35.86 -10.59 10.78
CA PRO A 68 34.97 -9.73 10.02
C PRO A 68 35.67 -9.19 8.77
N THR A 69 34.88 -8.65 7.83
CA THR A 69 35.41 -7.93 6.67
C THR A 69 36.13 -6.65 7.09
N GLU A 70 37.08 -6.17 6.28
CA GLU A 70 37.83 -4.93 6.55
C GLU A 70 36.91 -3.72 6.81
N GLU A 71 35.75 -3.69 6.15
CA GLU A 71 34.69 -2.70 6.33
C GLU A 71 34.31 -2.50 7.81
N PHE A 72 34.37 -3.55 8.62
CA PHE A 72 34.06 -3.48 10.05
C PHE A 72 34.93 -2.48 10.83
N PHE A 73 36.20 -2.30 10.42
CA PHE A 73 37.15 -1.43 11.10
C PHE A 73 37.17 -0.01 10.55
N TYR A 74 37.00 0.15 9.23
CA TYR A 74 37.12 1.44 8.56
C TYR A 74 35.80 2.20 8.41
N THR A 75 34.66 1.51 8.51
CA THR A 75 33.34 2.13 8.40
C THR A 75 32.66 2.26 9.75
N GLU A 76 31.71 3.21 9.85
CA GLU A 76 30.87 3.37 11.03
C GLU A 76 29.81 2.24 11.09
N VAL A 77 30.25 1.05 11.48
CA VAL A 77 29.33 -0.06 11.76
C VAL A 77 28.57 0.23 13.05
N PHE A 78 27.26 0.31 12.91
CA PHE A 78 26.34 0.50 14.03
C PHE A 78 25.77 -0.84 14.49
N ILE A 79 26.00 -1.18 15.75
CA ILE A 79 25.47 -2.40 16.36
C ILE A 79 24.20 -2.05 17.12
N TRP A 80 23.09 -2.59 16.63
CA TRP A 80 21.76 -2.23 17.12
C TRP A 80 21.36 -2.95 18.42
N ALA A 81 21.78 -4.21 18.59
CA ALA A 81 21.50 -5.00 19.77
C ALA A 81 22.56 -6.10 19.94
N THR A 82 23.06 -6.28 21.16
CA THR A 82 24.02 -7.34 21.54
C THR A 82 23.41 -8.34 22.51
N GLU A 83 22.49 -7.89 23.38
CA GLU A 83 21.88 -8.77 24.37
C GLU A 83 20.79 -9.67 23.76
N LYS A 84 20.75 -10.92 24.23
CA LYS A 84 19.75 -11.91 23.79
C LYS A 84 18.31 -11.45 24.02
N PHE A 85 18.07 -10.65 25.07
CA PHE A 85 16.76 -10.06 25.32
C PHE A 85 16.29 -9.19 24.15
N TRP A 86 17.11 -8.24 23.70
CA TRP A 86 16.79 -7.33 22.60
C TRP A 86 16.61 -8.06 21.27
N TYR A 87 17.44 -9.08 21.01
CA TYR A 87 17.27 -9.94 19.84
C TYR A 87 15.90 -10.65 19.84
N ASN A 88 15.55 -11.29 20.97
CA ASN A 88 14.26 -11.97 21.12
C ASN A 88 13.08 -10.99 21.02
N TYR A 89 13.19 -9.82 21.64
CA TYR A 89 12.19 -8.75 21.53
C TYR A 89 11.97 -8.35 20.07
N LEU A 90 13.04 -8.00 19.35
CA LEU A 90 12.96 -7.60 17.94
C LEU A 90 12.32 -8.68 17.09
N TRP A 91 12.71 -9.94 17.28
CA TRP A 91 12.16 -11.07 16.53
C TRP A 91 10.67 -11.29 16.82
N MET A 92 10.30 -11.42 18.08
CA MET A 92 8.93 -11.71 18.51
C MET A 92 7.97 -10.58 18.16
N THR A 93 8.37 -9.33 18.40
CA THR A 93 7.53 -8.17 18.11
C THR A 93 7.40 -7.93 16.61
N THR A 94 8.48 -8.08 15.83
CA THR A 94 8.40 -8.00 14.36
C THR A 94 7.49 -9.08 13.80
N GLY A 95 7.65 -10.33 14.24
CA GLY A 95 6.77 -11.44 13.82
C GLY A 95 5.30 -11.19 14.16
N SER A 96 5.02 -10.69 15.37
CA SER A 96 3.67 -10.35 15.82
C SER A 96 3.04 -9.22 14.99
N LEU A 97 3.81 -8.18 14.66
CA LEU A 97 3.36 -7.06 13.82
C LEU A 97 3.08 -7.51 12.39
N VAL A 98 3.95 -8.34 11.81
CA VAL A 98 3.74 -8.90 10.48
C VAL A 98 2.47 -9.76 10.46
N ALA A 99 2.29 -10.64 11.46
CA ALA A 99 1.08 -11.45 11.59
C ALA A 99 -0.18 -10.59 11.72
N PHE A 100 -0.13 -9.52 12.51
CA PHE A 100 -1.24 -8.57 12.67
C PHE A 100 -1.58 -7.85 11.36
N ILE A 101 -0.58 -7.40 10.60
CA ILE A 101 -0.78 -6.78 9.28
C ILE A 101 -1.38 -7.78 8.29
N VAL A 102 -0.85 -9.00 8.23
CA VAL A 102 -1.36 -10.08 7.36
C VAL A 102 -2.80 -10.41 7.71
N PHE A 103 -3.14 -10.51 9.00
CA PHE A 103 -4.51 -10.72 9.47
C PHE A 103 -5.46 -9.63 8.98
N GLN A 104 -5.07 -8.34 9.11
CA GLN A 104 -5.90 -7.23 8.63
C GLN A 104 -6.10 -7.27 7.11
N VAL A 105 -5.03 -7.52 6.34
CA VAL A 105 -5.12 -7.66 4.88
C VAL A 105 -6.02 -8.82 4.50
N ALA A 106 -5.87 -9.99 5.15
CA ALA A 106 -6.69 -11.18 4.90
C ALA A 106 -8.16 -10.93 5.23
N PHE A 107 -8.45 -10.26 6.35
CA PHE A 107 -9.79 -9.87 6.75
C PHE A 107 -10.48 -9.01 5.68
N PHE A 108 -9.87 -7.90 5.28
CA PHE A 108 -10.47 -7.02 4.26
C PHE A 108 -10.54 -7.66 2.87
N SER A 109 -9.56 -8.49 2.52
CA SER A 109 -9.58 -9.29 1.29
C SER A 109 -10.77 -10.25 1.28
N THR A 110 -11.02 -10.91 2.41
CA THR A 110 -12.15 -11.84 2.58
C THR A 110 -13.48 -11.11 2.48
N CYS A 111 -13.62 -9.93 3.10
CA CYS A 111 -14.79 -9.08 2.91
C CYS A 111 -15.01 -8.73 1.43
N CYS A 112 -13.96 -8.32 0.71
CA CYS A 112 -14.06 -8.01 -0.71
C CYS A 112 -14.50 -9.23 -1.53
N LEU A 113 -13.90 -10.40 -1.31
CA LEU A 113 -14.27 -11.64 -1.98
C LEU A 113 -15.73 -12.01 -1.73
N TYR A 114 -16.16 -12.01 -0.46
CA TYR A 114 -17.53 -12.35 -0.07
C TYR A 114 -18.55 -11.42 -0.74
N TYR A 115 -18.40 -10.09 -0.62
CA TYR A 115 -19.39 -9.17 -1.17
C TYR A 115 -19.34 -9.03 -2.69
N LEU A 116 -18.17 -9.20 -3.33
CA LEU A 116 -18.06 -9.09 -4.79
C LEU A 116 -18.48 -10.35 -5.52
N TYR A 117 -18.34 -11.54 -4.92
CA TYR A 117 -18.59 -12.82 -5.60
C TYR A 117 -19.78 -13.58 -5.05
N ILE A 118 -19.92 -13.65 -3.73
CA ILE A 118 -20.90 -14.54 -3.07
C ILE A 118 -22.20 -13.80 -2.76
N SER A 119 -22.12 -12.59 -2.22
CA SER A 119 -23.30 -11.87 -1.73
C SER A 119 -24.29 -11.52 -2.84
N THR A 120 -25.57 -11.82 -2.59
CA THR A 120 -26.73 -11.43 -3.41
C THR A 120 -27.27 -10.05 -3.04
N ALA A 121 -26.85 -9.46 -1.91
CA ALA A 121 -27.25 -8.13 -1.45
C ALA A 121 -26.50 -7.02 -2.20
N VAL A 122 -26.69 -6.98 -3.53
CA VAL A 122 -25.94 -6.10 -4.42
C VAL A 122 -26.65 -4.75 -4.52
N MET A 123 -26.17 -3.76 -3.76
CA MET A 123 -26.62 -2.36 -3.89
C MET A 123 -25.94 -1.60 -5.04
N ILE A 124 -25.24 -2.30 -5.94
CA ILE A 124 -24.45 -1.72 -7.03
C ILE A 124 -24.85 -2.31 -8.38
N SER A 125 -24.77 -1.52 -9.44
CA SER A 125 -25.09 -2.02 -10.79
C SER A 125 -24.11 -3.12 -11.25
N SER A 126 -24.55 -3.98 -12.18
CA SER A 126 -23.72 -5.03 -12.76
C SER A 126 -22.44 -4.50 -13.41
N LYS A 127 -22.51 -3.30 -14.01
CA LYS A 127 -21.34 -2.61 -14.59
C LYS A 127 -20.34 -2.21 -13.50
N THR A 128 -20.80 -1.57 -12.42
CA THR A 128 -19.94 -1.18 -11.29
C THR A 128 -19.31 -2.40 -10.61
N ARG A 129 -20.08 -3.49 -10.43
CA ARG A 129 -19.58 -4.74 -9.86
C ARG A 129 -18.45 -5.34 -10.72
N LYS A 130 -18.58 -5.32 -12.05
CA LYS A 130 -17.51 -5.77 -12.97
C LYS A 130 -16.24 -4.93 -12.80
N TYR A 131 -16.35 -3.61 -12.69
CA TYR A 131 -15.19 -2.74 -12.44
C TYR A 131 -14.55 -3.01 -11.08
N GLN A 132 -15.33 -3.16 -10.00
CA GLN A 132 -14.80 -3.46 -8.67
C GLN A 132 -14.07 -4.81 -8.64
N ARG A 133 -14.57 -5.85 -9.31
CA ARG A 133 -13.89 -7.15 -9.44
C ARG A 133 -12.56 -7.04 -10.16
N SER A 134 -12.54 -6.39 -11.33
CA SER A 134 -11.30 -6.19 -12.09
C SER A 134 -10.28 -5.38 -11.29
N PHE A 135 -10.74 -4.35 -10.58
CA PHE A 135 -9.87 -3.55 -9.72
C PHE A 135 -9.32 -4.35 -8.54
N PHE A 136 -10.16 -5.17 -7.89
CA PHE A 136 -9.76 -6.01 -6.77
C PHE A 136 -8.72 -7.05 -7.18
N LEU A 137 -8.90 -7.71 -8.33
CA LEU A 137 -7.88 -8.60 -8.91
C LEU A 137 -6.56 -7.87 -9.15
N GLY A 138 -6.60 -6.65 -9.70
CA GLY A 138 -5.41 -5.83 -9.85
C GLY A 138 -4.75 -5.46 -8.51
N THR A 139 -5.54 -5.27 -7.46
CA THR A 139 -5.04 -5.00 -6.10
C THR A 139 -4.32 -6.22 -5.52
N ILE A 140 -4.87 -7.43 -5.72
CA ILE A 140 -4.21 -8.68 -5.31
C ILE A 140 -2.88 -8.85 -6.06
N ALA A 141 -2.90 -8.70 -7.39
CA ALA A 141 -1.69 -8.82 -8.20
C ALA A 141 -0.60 -7.83 -7.76
N GLN A 142 -0.98 -6.58 -7.48
CA GLN A 142 -0.08 -5.57 -6.96
C GLN A 142 0.48 -5.91 -5.57
N ALA A 143 -0.29 -6.58 -4.71
CA ALA A 143 0.15 -6.90 -3.35
C ALA A 143 1.17 -8.04 -3.31
N ILE A 144 1.16 -8.94 -4.31
CA ILE A 144 2.09 -10.07 -4.41
C ILE A 144 3.54 -9.60 -4.59
N ILE A 145 3.77 -8.54 -5.37
CA ILE A 145 5.12 -8.03 -5.65
C ILE A 145 5.84 -7.60 -4.36
N PRO A 146 5.36 -6.63 -3.57
CA PRO A 146 5.96 -6.29 -2.29
C PRO A 146 6.09 -7.48 -1.32
N LEU A 147 5.21 -8.48 -1.40
CA LEU A 147 5.32 -9.69 -0.59
C LEU A 147 6.53 -10.54 -0.98
N ILE A 148 6.81 -10.73 -2.28
CA ILE A 148 8.01 -11.44 -2.76
C ILE A 148 9.29 -10.75 -2.25
N PHE A 149 9.31 -9.42 -2.37
CA PHE A 149 10.42 -8.60 -1.87
C PHE A 149 10.63 -8.69 -0.36
N LEU A 150 9.62 -9.11 0.41
CA LEU A 150 9.73 -9.33 1.85
C LEU A 150 10.10 -10.78 2.19
N VAL A 151 9.43 -11.75 1.56
CA VAL A 151 9.57 -13.18 1.89
C VAL A 151 10.99 -13.68 1.58
N ILE A 152 11.59 -13.26 0.46
CA ILE A 152 12.93 -13.71 0.08
C ILE A 152 13.98 -13.30 1.13
N PRO A 153 14.16 -12.00 1.48
CA PRO A 153 15.09 -11.59 2.53
C PRO A 153 14.83 -12.27 3.88
N VAL A 154 13.56 -12.42 4.28
CA VAL A 154 13.20 -13.07 5.54
C VAL A 154 13.57 -14.54 5.53
N ALA A 155 13.30 -15.27 4.44
CA ALA A 155 13.68 -16.65 4.30
C ALA A 155 15.20 -16.82 4.35
N THR A 156 15.95 -15.97 3.64
CA THR A 156 17.42 -15.98 3.67
C THR A 156 17.96 -15.70 5.07
N ALA A 157 17.38 -14.75 5.80
CA ALA A 157 17.76 -14.46 7.18
C ALA A 157 17.50 -15.66 8.12
N ILE A 158 16.32 -16.28 8.02
CA ILE A 158 15.97 -17.49 8.79
C ILE A 158 16.93 -18.63 8.48
N SER A 159 17.24 -18.86 7.21
CA SER A 159 18.19 -19.89 6.80
C SER A 159 19.59 -19.62 7.36
N SER A 160 20.07 -18.38 7.30
CA SER A 160 21.39 -17.99 7.83
C SER A 160 21.48 -18.25 9.33
N ILE A 161 20.40 -17.97 10.08
CA ILE A 161 20.31 -18.26 11.52
C ILE A 161 20.27 -19.77 11.77
N TYR A 162 19.45 -20.52 11.04
CA TYR A 162 19.24 -21.95 11.27
C TYR A 162 20.51 -22.78 11.00
N PHE A 163 21.25 -22.43 9.94
CA PHE A 163 22.47 -23.12 9.54
C PHE A 163 23.74 -22.47 10.14
N GLU A 164 23.59 -21.47 11.00
CA GLU A 164 24.69 -20.75 11.67
C GLU A 164 25.79 -20.23 10.73
N PHE A 165 25.43 -19.86 9.49
CA PHE A 165 26.38 -19.27 8.54
C PHE A 165 26.06 -17.79 8.32
N TYR A 166 27.12 -16.98 8.29
CA TYR A 166 27.03 -15.54 8.04
C TYR A 166 27.88 -15.18 6.82
N ILE A 167 27.24 -14.65 5.78
CA ILE A 167 27.92 -14.15 4.57
C ILE A 167 27.48 -12.72 4.34
N GLN A 168 28.41 -11.78 4.53
CA GLN A 168 28.14 -10.34 4.43
C GLN A 168 27.58 -9.94 3.05
N VAL A 169 28.10 -10.54 1.98
CA VAL A 169 27.62 -10.31 0.60
C VAL A 169 26.14 -10.68 0.44
N VAL A 170 25.68 -11.78 1.06
CA VAL A 170 24.29 -12.22 0.99
C VAL A 170 23.40 -11.24 1.75
N ASN A 171 23.79 -10.83 2.96
CA ASN A 171 23.04 -9.86 3.75
C ASN A 171 22.90 -8.51 3.04
N ASN A 172 24.00 -7.99 2.49
CA ASN A 172 23.99 -6.74 1.72
C ASN A 172 23.09 -6.86 0.48
N SER A 173 23.13 -8.00 -0.22
CA SER A 173 22.25 -8.28 -1.36
C SER A 173 20.78 -8.31 -0.96
N CYS A 174 20.44 -8.92 0.19
CA CYS A 174 19.08 -8.94 0.72
C CYS A 174 18.57 -7.53 1.07
N VAL A 175 19.42 -6.67 1.66
CA VAL A 175 19.07 -5.27 1.97
C VAL A 175 18.80 -4.47 0.70
N ILE A 176 19.66 -4.62 -0.31
CA ILE A 176 19.48 -3.96 -1.62
C ILE A 176 18.17 -4.46 -2.26
N PHE A 177 17.96 -5.77 -2.30
CA PHE A 177 16.74 -6.36 -2.85
C PHE A 177 15.50 -5.82 -2.15
N LEU A 178 15.45 -5.87 -0.82
CA LEU A 178 14.35 -5.31 -0.02
C LEU A 178 14.12 -3.83 -0.32
N SER A 179 15.18 -3.04 -0.53
CA SER A 179 15.07 -1.60 -0.85
C SER A 179 14.38 -1.35 -2.20
N PHE A 180 14.51 -2.25 -3.18
CA PHE A 180 13.86 -2.15 -4.48
C PHE A 180 12.33 -2.38 -4.48
N HIS A 181 11.74 -2.85 -3.36
CA HIS A 181 10.32 -3.17 -3.29
C HIS A 181 9.41 -2.00 -3.70
N GLY A 182 9.77 -0.76 -3.35
CA GLY A 182 8.97 0.43 -3.64
C GLY A 182 8.95 0.77 -5.13
N PHE A 183 10.09 0.61 -5.80
CA PHE A 183 10.21 0.79 -7.25
C PHE A 183 9.40 -0.27 -8.00
N ALA A 184 9.58 -1.55 -7.64
CA ALA A 184 8.82 -2.65 -8.24
C ALA A 184 7.31 -2.52 -8.03
N SER A 185 6.89 -2.08 -6.84
CA SER A 185 5.47 -1.83 -6.53
C SER A 185 4.89 -0.73 -7.41
N THR A 186 5.63 0.36 -7.63
CA THR A 186 5.20 1.48 -8.49
C THR A 186 5.04 1.06 -9.95
N ILE A 187 6.03 0.34 -10.51
CA ILE A 187 5.93 -0.22 -11.86
C ILE A 187 4.70 -1.12 -11.98
N THR A 188 4.48 -1.99 -10.99
CA THR A 188 3.34 -2.91 -10.99
C THR A 188 2.01 -2.18 -10.98
N ILE A 189 1.86 -1.10 -10.20
CA ILE A 189 0.65 -0.28 -10.21
C ILE A 189 0.36 0.24 -11.61
N VAL A 190 1.39 0.78 -12.27
CA VAL A 190 1.28 1.30 -13.63
C VAL A 190 0.85 0.19 -14.58
N LEU A 191 1.52 -0.96 -14.55
CA LEU A 191 1.30 -2.06 -15.48
C LEU A 191 -0.01 -2.80 -15.26
N VAL A 192 -0.51 -2.93 -14.03
CA VAL A 192 -1.70 -3.74 -13.72
C VAL A 192 -2.99 -2.94 -13.92
N HIS A 193 -2.99 -1.66 -13.55
CA HIS A 193 -4.22 -0.86 -13.53
C HIS A 193 -4.41 -0.06 -14.81
N HIS A 194 -5.46 -0.39 -15.57
CA HIS A 194 -5.78 0.26 -16.86
C HIS A 194 -5.78 1.81 -16.83
N PRO A 195 -6.35 2.50 -15.82
CA PRO A 195 -6.31 3.96 -15.76
C PRO A 195 -4.88 4.51 -15.69
N TYR A 196 -4.00 3.85 -14.95
CA TYR A 196 -2.59 4.25 -14.80
C TYR A 196 -1.81 3.98 -16.09
N ARG A 197 -1.98 2.82 -16.74
CA ARG A 197 -1.40 2.55 -18.06
C ARG A 197 -1.75 3.63 -19.07
N LYS A 198 -3.05 3.96 -19.19
CA LYS A 198 -3.54 4.95 -20.16
C LYS A 198 -2.96 6.33 -19.89
N PHE A 199 -2.89 6.73 -18.62
CA PHE A 199 -2.29 8.00 -18.23
C PHE A 199 -0.79 8.06 -18.55
N MET A 200 -0.04 7.00 -18.25
CA MET A 200 1.39 6.92 -18.55
C MET A 200 1.68 6.96 -20.05
N ILE A 201 0.92 6.19 -20.85
CA ILE A 201 1.01 6.25 -22.32
C ILE A 201 0.75 7.69 -22.79
N LYS A 202 -0.32 8.33 -22.30
CA LYS A 202 -0.64 9.72 -22.69
C LYS A 202 0.52 10.69 -22.42
N ILE A 203 1.17 10.60 -21.27
CA ILE A 203 2.33 11.42 -20.93
C ILE A 203 3.50 11.15 -21.88
N VAL A 204 3.83 9.87 -22.09
CA VAL A 204 4.98 9.47 -22.92
C VAL A 204 4.77 9.79 -24.40
N THR A 205 3.53 9.65 -24.90
CA THR A 205 3.19 9.92 -26.32
C THR A 205 2.83 11.39 -26.59
N PHE A 206 2.92 12.28 -25.59
CA PHE A 206 2.49 13.68 -25.67
C PHE A 206 1.08 13.88 -26.27
N ASP A 207 0.19 12.90 -26.11
CA ASP A 207 -1.11 12.93 -26.76
C ASP A 207 -2.07 13.86 -26.01
N ARG A 208 -2.33 15.05 -26.58
CA ARG A 208 -3.29 16.04 -26.06
C ARG A 208 -4.76 15.72 -26.38
N SER A 209 -5.08 14.55 -26.93
CA SER A 209 -6.43 14.17 -27.40
C SER A 209 -7.58 14.42 -26.40
N THR A 210 -7.33 14.37 -25.09
CA THR A 210 -8.39 14.62 -24.07
C THR A 210 -8.73 16.10 -23.88
N GLU A 211 -7.82 17.04 -24.16
CA GLU A 211 -8.15 18.48 -24.10
C GLU A 211 -9.19 18.83 -25.17
N LYS A 212 -9.09 18.22 -26.36
CA LYS A 212 -10.07 18.39 -27.43
C LYS A 212 -11.44 17.79 -27.06
N HIS A 213 -11.50 16.61 -26.44
CA HIS A 213 -12.79 16.02 -26.08
C HIS A 213 -13.46 16.67 -24.86
N ALA A 214 -12.70 17.15 -23.87
CA ALA A 214 -13.24 17.85 -22.71
C ALA A 214 -13.77 19.25 -23.08
N SER A 215 -13.06 19.99 -23.93
CA SER A 215 -13.54 21.29 -24.43
C SER A 215 -14.79 21.13 -25.31
N THR A 216 -14.81 20.10 -26.16
CA THR A 216 -15.97 19.83 -27.03
C THR A 216 -17.17 19.34 -26.21
N GLY A 217 -16.98 18.44 -25.23
CA GLY A 217 -18.04 17.97 -24.35
C GLY A 217 -18.64 19.07 -23.46
N ALA A 218 -17.80 19.94 -22.89
CA ALA A 218 -18.26 21.12 -22.15
C ALA A 218 -19.03 22.10 -23.05
N SER A 219 -18.61 22.25 -24.32
CA SER A 219 -19.31 23.05 -25.32
C SER A 219 -20.68 22.46 -25.71
N TYR A 220 -20.80 21.13 -25.80
CA TYR A 220 -22.08 20.46 -26.07
C TYR A 220 -23.05 20.61 -24.88
N VAL A 221 -22.59 20.38 -23.65
CA VAL A 221 -23.42 20.51 -22.44
C VAL A 221 -23.90 21.95 -22.25
N THR A 222 -23.03 22.95 -22.46
CA THR A 222 -23.42 24.36 -22.37
C THR A 222 -24.41 24.79 -23.46
N LYS A 223 -24.28 24.25 -24.68
CA LYS A 223 -25.27 24.48 -25.76
C LYS A 223 -26.63 23.86 -25.45
N ASP A 224 -26.66 22.65 -24.89
CA ASP A 224 -27.89 21.93 -24.54
C ASP A 224 -28.65 22.60 -23.38
N VAL A 225 -27.92 23.03 -22.34
CA VAL A 225 -28.48 23.83 -21.24
C VAL A 225 -29.05 25.16 -21.76
N ARG A 226 -28.34 25.86 -22.66
CA ARG A 226 -28.82 27.11 -23.26
C ARG A 226 -30.07 26.90 -24.13
N ALA A 227 -30.14 25.81 -24.89
CA ALA A 227 -31.31 25.46 -25.69
C ALA A 227 -32.53 25.14 -24.80
N THR A 228 -32.30 24.44 -23.70
CA THR A 228 -33.34 24.11 -22.70
C THR A 228 -33.87 25.37 -22.01
N MET A 229 -33.00 26.29 -21.61
CA MET A 229 -33.41 27.58 -21.04
C MET A 229 -34.21 28.45 -22.02
N ARG A 230 -33.84 28.48 -23.31
CA ARG A 230 -34.63 29.18 -24.35
C ARG A 230 -36.01 28.57 -24.55
N ARG A 231 -36.13 27.24 -24.53
CA ARG A 231 -37.43 26.54 -24.62
C ARG A 231 -38.32 26.84 -23.42
N LEU A 232 -37.74 26.96 -22.21
CA LEU A 232 -38.46 27.33 -21.00
C LEU A 232 -38.91 28.80 -21.04
N SER A 233 -38.02 29.71 -21.44
CA SER A 233 -38.35 31.14 -21.60
C SER A 233 -39.49 31.36 -22.61
N ASN A 234 -39.42 30.69 -23.77
CA ASN A 234 -40.48 30.75 -24.80
C ASN A 234 -41.80 30.06 -24.38
N ARG A 235 -41.81 29.23 -23.33
CA ARG A 235 -43.04 28.66 -22.75
C ARG A 235 -43.64 29.51 -21.64
N VAL A 236 -42.84 30.39 -21.02
CA VAL A 236 -43.29 31.31 -19.96
C VAL A 236 -43.84 32.62 -20.55
N LEU A 237 -43.26 33.10 -21.67
CA LEU A 237 -43.74 34.32 -22.35
C LEU A 237 -45.16 34.28 -22.95
N PRO A 238 -45.74 33.15 -23.42
CA PRO A 238 -47.10 33.14 -23.96
C PRO A 238 -48.19 33.21 -22.88
N VAL A 239 -47.84 33.07 -21.59
CA VAL A 239 -48.81 33.01 -20.48
C VAL A 239 -49.05 34.39 -19.85
N LEU A 240 -48.21 35.39 -20.16
CA LEU A 240 -48.26 36.73 -19.54
C LEU A 240 -49.02 37.80 -20.35
N HIS A 241 -49.71 37.42 -21.44
CA HIS A 241 -50.47 38.34 -22.29
C HIS A 241 -52.00 38.13 -22.25
N LEU A 242 -52.55 37.47 -21.22
CA LEU A 242 -53.99 37.20 -21.12
C LEU A 242 -54.60 37.39 -19.71
N GLY A 243 -54.06 38.30 -18.91
CA GLY A 243 -54.63 38.74 -17.63
C GLY A 243 -54.87 40.24 -17.60
#